data_AF-A0A526YGG3-F1
#
_entry.id   AF-A0A526YGG3-F1
#
_cell.length_a   1.000
_cell.length_b   1.000
_cell.length_c   1.000
_cell.angle_alpha   90.00
_cell.angle_beta   90.00
_cell.angle_gamma   90.00
#
_symmetry.space_group_name_H-M   'P 1'
#
loop_
_entity.id
_entity.type
_entity.pdbx_description
1 polymer ?
#
loop_
_entity_poly.entity_id
_entity_poly.type
_entity_poly.pdbx_seq_one_letter_code
_entity_poly.pdbx_strand_id
1 'polypeptide(L)'
;SLFAARLGDIASVDAPDDRTVVVKLSKPNGSFLSILSQVMILPEHALAAMPPETLATSTWWSTTPVGTGPFKFKRYVSDQYVELAADDDYRGGKPKVDVLINRYFESPAAAV
;
A
#
# COMPACT_ATOMS: atom_id res chain seq x y z
N SER A 1 -14.64 -0.09 7.44
CA SER A 1 -13.40 0.14 6.67
C SER A 1 -13.73 0.94 5.42
N LEU A 2 -12.96 1.99 5.10
CA LEU A 2 -13.14 2.83 3.90
C LEU A 2 -13.03 2.02 2.60
N PHE A 3 -12.24 0.95 2.62
CA PHE A 3 -12.00 0.08 1.46
C PHE A 3 -13.10 -0.97 1.27
N ALA A 4 -13.64 -1.54 2.36
CA ALA A 4 -14.68 -2.57 2.28
C ALA A 4 -15.94 -2.09 1.55
N ALA A 5 -16.36 -0.85 1.79
CA ALA A 5 -17.52 -0.26 1.10
C ALA A 5 -17.28 -0.06 -0.41
N ARG A 6 -16.03 0.22 -0.82
CA ARG A 6 -15.67 0.43 -2.23
C ARG A 6 -15.58 -0.88 -3.02
N LEU A 7 -15.34 -1.99 -2.34
CA LEU A 7 -15.16 -3.32 -2.95
C LEU A 7 -16.40 -4.21 -2.82
N GLY A 8 -17.51 -3.69 -2.28
CA GLY A 8 -18.73 -4.48 -1.99
C GLY A 8 -19.45 -5.04 -3.22
N ASP A 9 -19.15 -4.54 -4.41
CA ASP A 9 -19.70 -5.06 -5.67
C ASP A 9 -18.88 -6.25 -6.22
N ILE A 10 -17.75 -6.62 -5.60
CA ILE A 10 -16.96 -7.79 -6.01
C ILE A 10 -17.68 -9.08 -5.55
N ALA A 11 -18.03 -9.93 -6.51
CA ALA A 11 -18.62 -11.24 -6.27
C ALA A 11 -17.56 -12.35 -6.14
N SER A 12 -16.49 -12.31 -6.95
CA SER A 12 -15.35 -13.22 -6.83
C SER A 12 -14.07 -12.61 -7.39
N VAL A 13 -12.93 -13.14 -6.93
CA VAL A 13 -11.59 -12.85 -7.46
C VAL A 13 -10.89 -14.19 -7.67
N ASP A 14 -10.41 -14.41 -8.90
CA ASP A 14 -9.72 -15.63 -9.31
C ASP A 14 -8.39 -15.26 -9.98
N ALA A 15 -7.37 -16.10 -9.82
CA ALA A 15 -6.07 -15.95 -10.46
C ALA A 15 -5.74 -17.25 -11.23
N PRO A 16 -6.20 -17.39 -12.50
CA PRO A 16 -6.03 -18.64 -13.25
C PRO A 16 -4.57 -18.93 -13.62
N ASP A 17 -3.69 -17.93 -13.57
CA ASP A 17 -2.25 -18.04 -13.79
C ASP A 17 -1.50 -16.91 -13.05
N ASP A 18 -0.16 -16.97 -13.05
CA ASP A 18 0.72 -16.07 -12.32
C ASP A 18 0.63 -14.58 -12.73
N ARG A 19 0.02 -14.27 -13.89
CA ARG A 19 -0.02 -12.91 -14.46
C ARG A 19 -1.43 -12.42 -14.78
N THR A 20 -2.46 -13.16 -14.37
CA THR A 20 -3.85 -12.85 -14.68
C THR A 20 -4.70 -12.81 -13.42
N VAL A 21 -5.47 -11.74 -13.25
CA VAL A 21 -6.49 -11.63 -12.21
C VAL A 21 -7.85 -11.41 -12.87
N VAL A 22 -8.81 -12.24 -12.54
CA VAL A 22 -10.20 -12.15 -12.97
C VAL A 22 -11.04 -11.68 -11.79
N VAL A 23 -11.65 -10.49 -11.93
CA VAL A 23 -12.59 -9.97 -10.92
C VAL A 23 -13.99 -9.99 -11.50
N LYS A 24 -14.90 -10.71 -10.83
CA LYS A 24 -16.32 -10.75 -11.19
C LYS A 24 -17.09 -9.79 -10.30
N LEU A 25 -17.89 -8.92 -10.92
CA LEU A 25 -18.77 -8.01 -10.20
C LEU A 25 -20.18 -8.60 -10.07
N SER A 26 -20.86 -8.31 -8.97
CA SER A 26 -22.26 -8.72 -8.73
C SER A 26 -23.26 -7.92 -9.57
N LYS A 27 -22.86 -6.73 -10.04
CA LYS A 27 -23.61 -5.85 -10.94
C LYS A 27 -22.65 -4.95 -11.74
N PRO A 28 -23.09 -4.34 -12.85
CA PRO A 28 -22.28 -3.35 -13.56
C PRO A 28 -21.88 -2.18 -12.66
N ASN A 29 -20.60 -1.81 -12.66
CA ASN A 29 -20.07 -0.66 -11.92
C ASN A 29 -19.01 0.07 -12.76
N GLY A 30 -19.39 1.21 -13.36
CA GLY A 30 -18.47 2.01 -14.18
C GLY A 30 -17.33 2.69 -13.42
N SER A 31 -17.43 2.76 -12.08
CA SER A 31 -16.37 3.34 -11.24
C SER A 31 -15.34 2.30 -10.80
N PHE A 32 -15.52 1.02 -11.13
CA PHE A 32 -14.71 -0.08 -10.60
C PHE A 32 -13.21 0.08 -10.91
N LEU A 33 -12.85 0.50 -12.12
CA LEU A 33 -11.44 0.74 -12.48
C LEU A 33 -10.82 1.89 -11.67
N SER A 34 -11.59 2.93 -11.38
CA SER A 34 -11.14 4.03 -10.53
C SER A 34 -10.92 3.55 -9.08
N ILE A 35 -11.83 2.70 -8.58
CA ILE A 35 -11.70 2.08 -7.26
C ILE A 35 -10.42 1.25 -7.18
N LEU A 36 -10.13 0.41 -8.18
CA LEU A 36 -8.91 -0.40 -8.22
C LEU A 36 -7.63 0.44 -8.18
N SER A 37 -7.62 1.62 -8.80
CA SER A 37 -6.45 2.52 -8.77
C SER A 37 -6.13 3.06 -7.36
N GLN A 38 -7.08 2.98 -6.43
CA GLN A 38 -6.95 3.47 -5.05
C GLN A 38 -6.63 2.36 -4.06
N VAL A 39 -6.61 1.10 -4.50
CA VAL A 39 -6.26 -0.06 -3.66
C VAL A 39 -4.77 -0.33 -3.81
N MET A 40 -4.09 -0.52 -2.68
CA MET A 40 -2.68 -0.91 -2.69
C MET A 40 -2.56 -2.43 -2.75
N ILE A 41 -1.68 -2.93 -3.62
CA ILE A 41 -1.35 -4.36 -3.68
C ILE A 41 -0.48 -4.71 -2.48
N LEU A 42 -0.90 -5.75 -1.73
CA LEU A 42 -0.23 -6.21 -0.53
C LEU A 42 0.61 -7.47 -0.80
N PRO A 43 1.80 -7.63 -0.19
CA PRO A 43 2.64 -8.80 -0.39
C PRO A 43 2.11 -10.02 0.37
N GLU A 44 1.53 -10.98 -0.36
CA GLU A 44 1.03 -12.24 0.22
C GLU A 44 2.09 -12.97 1.05
N HIS A 45 3.31 -13.12 0.53
CA HIS A 45 4.40 -13.84 1.19
C HIS A 45 4.79 -13.27 2.57
N ALA A 46 4.44 -12.01 2.86
CA ALA A 46 4.73 -11.37 4.14
C ALA A 46 3.50 -11.34 5.07
N LEU A 47 2.28 -11.37 4.52
CA LEU A 47 1.05 -11.04 5.24
C LEU A 47 0.03 -12.18 5.32
N ALA A 48 0.11 -13.21 4.48
CA ALA A 48 -0.90 -14.26 4.38
C ALA A 48 -1.09 -15.07 5.67
N ALA A 49 -0.04 -15.19 6.49
CA ALA A 49 -0.10 -15.87 7.78
C ALA A 49 -0.75 -15.03 8.90
N MET A 50 -0.97 -13.73 8.68
CA MET A 50 -1.58 -12.85 9.67
C MET A 50 -3.11 -12.90 9.59
N PRO A 51 -3.81 -13.05 10.74
CA PRO A 51 -5.25 -12.94 10.76
C PRO A 51 -5.73 -11.55 10.29
N PRO A 52 -6.76 -11.45 9.42
CA PRO A 52 -7.26 -10.18 8.89
C PRO A 52 -7.59 -9.13 9.95
N GLU A 53 -8.09 -9.56 11.11
CA GLU A 53 -8.45 -8.72 12.25
C GLU A 53 -7.24 -8.06 12.93
N THR A 54 -6.06 -8.66 12.82
CA THR A 54 -4.80 -8.12 13.37
C THR A 54 -3.96 -7.42 12.33
N LEU A 55 -4.24 -7.64 11.05
CA LEU A 55 -3.48 -7.09 9.93
C LEU A 55 -3.33 -5.56 10.08
N ALA A 56 -4.41 -4.85 10.38
CA ALA A 56 -4.41 -3.39 10.43
C ALA A 56 -3.56 -2.79 11.58
N THR A 57 -3.35 -3.54 12.66
CA THR A 57 -2.61 -3.10 13.85
C THR A 57 -1.24 -3.76 13.98
N SER A 58 -0.84 -4.57 13.00
CA SER A 58 0.43 -5.27 12.98
C SER A 58 1.62 -4.30 13.06
N THR A 59 2.62 -4.65 13.87
CA THR A 59 3.90 -3.92 13.93
C THR A 59 4.71 -4.05 12.63
N TRP A 60 4.31 -4.94 11.71
CA TRP A 60 4.91 -5.06 10.39
C TRP A 60 4.92 -3.74 9.63
N TRP A 61 3.84 -2.94 9.73
CA TRP A 61 3.71 -1.65 9.04
C TRP A 61 4.73 -0.60 9.48
N SER A 62 5.29 -0.74 10.68
CA SER A 62 6.26 0.21 11.24
C SER A 62 7.70 -0.33 11.29
N THR A 63 7.92 -1.60 10.91
CA THR A 63 9.22 -2.26 11.04
C THR A 63 9.80 -2.69 9.72
N THR A 64 9.04 -3.43 8.91
CA THR A 64 9.53 -4.03 7.66
C THR A 64 8.49 -4.03 6.54
N PRO A 65 7.73 -2.93 6.31
CA PRO A 65 6.75 -2.92 5.25
C PRO A 65 7.42 -3.03 3.88
N VAL A 66 6.86 -3.88 3.02
CA VAL A 66 7.28 -4.08 1.64
C VAL A 66 6.13 -3.69 0.71
N GLY A 67 6.45 -2.95 -0.36
CA GLY A 67 5.50 -2.54 -1.37
C GLY A 67 6.14 -2.45 -2.75
N THR A 68 5.36 -2.00 -3.73
CA THR A 68 5.77 -1.89 -5.15
C THR A 68 5.90 -0.43 -5.60
N GLY A 69 6.04 0.49 -4.65
CA GLY A 69 6.16 1.93 -4.89
C GLY A 69 7.58 2.38 -5.27
N PRO A 70 7.75 3.67 -5.61
CA PRO A 70 9.05 4.22 -6.02
C PRO A 70 10.10 4.32 -4.91
N PHE A 71 9.71 4.17 -3.64
CA PHE A 71 10.62 4.21 -2.50
C PHE A 71 10.43 2.99 -1.60
N LYS A 72 11.54 2.47 -1.09
CA LYS A 72 11.64 1.37 -0.12
C LYS A 72 11.68 1.93 1.29
N PHE A 73 11.01 1.26 2.22
CA PHE A 73 11.07 1.61 3.65
C PHE A 73 12.49 1.46 4.18
N LYS A 74 12.98 2.48 4.90
CA LYS A 74 14.28 2.43 5.57
C LYS A 74 14.16 2.34 7.09
N ARG A 75 13.38 3.26 7.68
CA ARG A 75 13.07 3.25 9.12
C ARG A 75 11.89 4.14 9.44
N TYR A 76 11.26 3.85 10.57
CA TYR A 76 10.28 4.70 11.21
C TYR A 76 10.79 5.08 12.60
N VAL A 77 10.76 6.38 12.90
CA VAL A 77 11.00 6.92 14.23
C VAL A 77 9.69 7.51 14.72
N SER A 78 9.12 6.88 15.76
CA SER A 78 7.83 7.26 16.33
C SER A 78 7.75 8.76 16.60
N ASP A 79 6.65 9.36 16.16
CA ASP A 79 6.32 10.78 16.31
C ASP A 79 7.33 11.75 15.69
N GLN A 80 8.26 11.25 14.87
CA GLN A 80 9.30 12.08 14.23
C GLN A 80 9.27 11.97 12.71
N TYR A 81 9.56 10.80 12.13
CA TYR A 81 9.58 10.66 10.67
C TYR A 81 9.54 9.21 10.19
N VAL A 82 9.17 9.06 8.92
CA VAL A 82 9.47 7.87 8.11
C VAL A 82 10.55 8.24 7.11
N GLU A 83 11.62 7.44 7.06
CA GLU A 83 12.68 7.53 6.06
C GLU A 83 12.47 6.45 5.00
N LEU A 84 12.52 6.86 3.74
CA LEU A 84 12.41 6.00 2.58
C LEU A 84 13.62 6.21 1.66
N ALA A 85 14.13 5.12 1.09
CA ALA A 85 15.20 5.14 0.10
C ALA A 85 14.63 4.92 -1.30
N ALA A 86 15.20 5.57 -2.32
CA ALA A 86 14.80 5.36 -3.71
C ALA A 86 14.90 3.88 -4.10
N ASP A 87 13.92 3.39 -4.86
CA ASP A 87 14.01 2.11 -5.52
C ASP A 87 14.62 2.29 -6.91
N ASP A 88 15.89 1.90 -7.05
CA ASP A 88 16.62 1.96 -8.32
C ASP A 88 15.99 1.08 -9.41
N ASP A 89 15.25 0.04 -9.01
CA ASP A 89 14.57 -0.92 -9.90
C ASP A 89 13.08 -0.60 -10.08
N TYR A 90 12.62 0.58 -9.67
CA TYR A 90 11.21 0.94 -9.80
C TYR A 90 10.78 0.90 -11.27
N ARG A 91 9.65 0.25 -11.54
CA ARG A 91 9.07 0.10 -12.91
C ARG A 91 8.84 1.43 -13.65
N GLY A 92 8.75 2.55 -12.95
CA GLY A 92 8.61 3.89 -13.52
C GLY A 92 9.94 4.63 -13.73
N GLY A 93 11.07 3.97 -13.49
CA GLY A 93 12.40 4.57 -13.43
C GLY A 93 12.75 5.05 -12.02
N LYS A 94 14.05 5.09 -11.71
CA LYS A 94 14.57 5.55 -10.42
C LYS A 94 14.06 6.96 -10.08
N PRO A 95 13.57 7.21 -8.86
CA PRO A 95 13.30 8.57 -8.39
C PRO A 95 14.51 9.50 -8.51
N LYS A 96 14.25 10.78 -8.81
CA LYS A 96 15.33 11.79 -8.92
C LYS A 96 16.01 12.12 -7.59
N VAL A 97 15.39 11.76 -6.47
CA VAL A 97 15.91 11.97 -5.12
C VAL A 97 16.21 10.62 -4.49
N ASP A 98 17.37 10.48 -3.86
CA ASP A 98 17.80 9.20 -3.28
C ASP A 98 17.09 8.88 -1.96
N VAL A 99 16.65 9.91 -1.22
CA VAL A 99 16.02 9.76 0.10
C VAL A 99 14.79 10.67 0.20
N LEU A 100 13.70 10.12 0.73
CA LEU A 100 12.50 10.85 1.11
C LEU A 100 12.31 10.73 2.64
N ILE A 101 12.26 11.86 3.32
CA ILE A 101 11.93 11.92 4.75
C ILE A 101 10.55 12.56 4.91
N ASN A 102 9.57 11.77 5.33
CA ASN A 102 8.26 12.28 5.71
C ASN A 102 8.29 12.60 7.20
N ARG A 103 8.48 13.88 7.53
CA ARG A 103 8.61 14.34 8.91
C ARG A 103 7.27 14.80 9.47
N TYR A 104 6.99 14.38 10.69
CA TYR A 104 5.79 14.74 11.44
C TYR A 104 6.08 15.95 12.32
N PHE A 105 5.12 16.86 12.37
CA PHE A 105 5.15 18.05 13.20
C PHE A 105 3.82 18.19 13.90
N GLU A 106 3.84 18.57 15.18
CA GLU A 106 2.63 18.75 15.99
C GLU A 106 1.77 19.93 15.52
N SER A 107 2.38 20.91 14.87
CA SER A 107 1.69 22.07 14.33
C SER A 107 2.41 22.61 13.08
N PRO A 108 1.71 23.37 12.22
CA PRO A 108 2.33 24.07 11.10
C PRO A 108 3.46 25.02 11.53
N ALA A 109 3.33 25.65 12.69
CA ALA A 109 4.35 26.57 13.21
C ALA A 109 5.68 25.87 13.56
N ALA A 110 5.63 24.58 13.92
CA ALA A 110 6.81 23.78 14.20
C ALA A 110 7.52 23.27 12.92
N ALA A 111 6.90 23.45 11.75
CA ALA A 111 7.41 22.96 10.46
C ALA A 111 8.23 24.00 9.67
N VAL A 112 8.37 25.22 10.20
CA VAL A 112 9.05 26.35 9.55
C VAL A 112 10.49 26.49 10.02
#